data_AF-A0A926QB17-F1
#
_entry.id   AF-A0A926QB17-F1
#
_cell.length_a   1.000
_cell.length_b   1.000
_cell.length_c   1.000
_cell.angle_alpha   90.00
_cell.angle_beta   90.00
_cell.angle_gamma   90.00
#
_symmetry.space_group_name_H-M   'P 1'
#
loop_
_entity.id
_entity.type
_entity.pdbx_description
1 polymer ?
#
loop_
_entity_poly.entity_id
_entity_poly.type
_entity_poly.pdbx_seq_one_letter_code
_entity_poly.pdbx_strand_id
1 'polypeptide(L)'
;MNDTDILEKIEQATVASWEENARPLLLSALPKLLLTKYEIDVKAVLGERGMKAFIQDNHEQANIKIIQDPTHHARVGVIPVTAEYTFPTSEASTAADLSANDVKAFGKVLRSMTLAEQRTVVFPATFVARLLGEK
;
A
#
# COMPACT_ATOMS: atom_id res chain seq x y z
N MET A 1 8.26 10.54 -27.25
CA MET A 1 8.93 9.67 -26.27
C MET A 1 8.48 8.26 -26.57
N ASN A 2 9.41 7.34 -26.74
CA ASN A 2 9.09 5.98 -27.17
C ASN A 2 8.90 5.08 -25.94
N ASP A 3 8.18 3.97 -26.12
CA ASP A 3 7.91 3.00 -25.05
C ASP A 3 9.21 2.49 -24.39
N THR A 4 10.28 2.34 -25.18
CA THR A 4 11.61 1.95 -24.70
C THR A 4 12.21 2.97 -23.72
N ASP A 5 12.02 4.27 -23.96
CA ASP A 5 12.55 5.32 -23.07
C ASP A 5 11.90 5.24 -21.68
N ILE A 6 10.59 4.97 -21.64
CA ILE A 6 9.85 4.83 -20.38
C ILE A 6 10.33 3.61 -19.62
N LEU A 7 10.53 2.48 -20.32
CA LEU A 7 11.01 1.25 -19.71
C LEU A 7 12.39 1.40 -19.09
N GLU A 8 13.32 2.08 -19.77
CA GLU A 8 14.64 2.39 -19.21
C GLU A 8 14.53 3.24 -17.93
N LYS A 9 13.63 4.24 -17.91
CA LYS A 9 13.43 5.06 -16.70
C LYS A 9 12.79 4.28 -15.56
N ILE A 10 11.88 3.35 -15.85
CA ILE A 10 11.29 2.44 -14.87
C ILE A 10 12.35 1.50 -14.32
N GLU A 11 13.21 0.93 -15.16
CA GLU A 11 14.34 0.09 -14.74
C GLU A 11 15.29 0.87 -13.83
N GLN A 12 15.73 2.06 -14.24
CA GLN A 12 16.59 2.93 -13.43
C GLN A 12 15.96 3.27 -12.07
N ALA A 13 14.66 3.60 -12.05
CA ALA A 13 13.95 3.88 -10.79
C ALA A 13 13.84 2.64 -9.90
N THR A 14 13.61 1.47 -10.49
CA THR A 14 13.48 0.20 -9.78
C THR A 14 14.81 -0.20 -9.15
N VAL A 15 15.90 -0.15 -9.90
CA VAL A 15 17.25 -0.44 -9.40
C VAL A 15 17.62 0.52 -8.27
N ALA A 16 17.41 1.83 -8.45
CA ALA A 16 17.72 2.82 -7.41
C ALA A 16 16.92 2.58 -6.11
N SER A 17 15.62 2.29 -6.21
CA SER A 17 14.78 1.97 -5.05
C SER A 17 15.24 0.69 -4.34
N TRP A 18 15.74 -0.29 -5.11
CA TRP A 18 16.24 -1.55 -4.60
C TRP A 18 17.60 -1.38 -3.89
N GLU A 19 18.53 -0.62 -4.48
CA GLU A 19 19.84 -0.35 -3.87
C GLU A 19 19.75 0.44 -2.57
N GLU A 20 18.82 1.40 -2.49
CA GLU A 20 18.70 2.27 -1.32
C GLU A 20 18.08 1.56 -0.11
N ASN A 21 17.07 0.73 -0.35
CA ASN A 21 16.21 0.22 0.73
C ASN A 21 15.98 -1.30 0.70
N ALA A 22 16.48 -2.03 -0.31
CA ALA A 22 16.13 -3.43 -0.60
C ALA A 22 14.60 -3.65 -0.62
N ARG A 23 13.86 -2.67 -1.14
CA ARG A 23 12.40 -2.68 -1.19
C ARG A 23 11.89 -2.61 -2.62
N PRO A 24 10.80 -3.32 -2.92
CA PRO A 24 10.16 -3.24 -4.22
C PRO A 24 9.59 -1.85 -4.46
N LEU A 25 9.75 -1.37 -5.70
CA LEU A 25 9.13 -0.14 -6.13
C LEU A 25 7.65 -0.39 -6.40
N LEU A 26 6.76 0.26 -5.66
CA LEU A 26 5.31 0.05 -5.82
C LEU A 26 4.82 0.61 -7.15
N LEU A 27 3.98 -0.16 -7.84
CA LEU A 27 3.41 0.21 -9.13
C LEU A 27 2.51 1.45 -9.03
N SER A 28 1.89 1.65 -7.86
CA SER A 28 1.12 2.86 -7.53
C SER A 28 1.99 4.12 -7.35
N ALA A 29 3.26 3.96 -6.99
CA ALA A 29 4.19 5.08 -6.80
C ALA A 29 4.88 5.50 -8.11
N LEU A 30 4.94 4.61 -9.10
CA LEU A 30 5.60 4.85 -10.39
C LEU A 30 5.11 6.11 -11.12
N PRO A 31 3.80 6.37 -11.29
CA PRO A 31 3.35 7.55 -12.04
C PRO A 31 3.85 8.86 -11.42
N LYS A 32 3.77 8.96 -10.08
CA LYS A 32 4.26 10.13 -9.36
C LYS A 32 5.77 10.26 -9.49
N LEU A 33 6.51 9.16 -9.30
CA LEU A 33 7.96 9.15 -9.39
C LEU A 33 8.45 9.56 -10.79
N LEU A 34 7.85 9.00 -11.84
CA LEU A 34 8.19 9.30 -13.23
C LEU A 34 7.92 10.77 -13.57
N LEU A 35 6.80 11.31 -13.09
CA LEU A 35 6.48 12.72 -13.27
C LEU A 35 7.47 13.62 -12.52
N THR A 36 7.79 13.31 -11.25
CA THR A 36 8.65 14.19 -10.43
C THR A 36 10.12 14.11 -10.77
N LYS A 37 10.62 12.94 -11.18
CA LYS A 37 12.05 12.68 -11.35
C LYS A 37 12.50 12.78 -12.80
N TYR A 38 11.61 12.49 -13.74
CA TYR A 38 11.92 12.44 -15.16
C TYR A 38 11.00 13.32 -16.01
N GLU A 39 10.07 14.07 -15.39
CA GLU A 39 9.10 14.93 -16.08
C GLU A 39 8.20 14.17 -17.08
N ILE A 40 7.96 12.89 -16.80
CA ILE A 40 7.17 12.00 -17.65
C ILE A 40 5.74 11.91 -17.12
N ASP A 41 4.78 12.49 -17.84
CA ASP A 41 3.36 12.23 -17.60
C ASP A 41 2.94 10.90 -18.24
N VAL A 42 2.97 9.85 -17.43
CA VAL A 42 2.55 8.50 -17.78
C VAL A 42 1.12 8.47 -18.35
N LYS A 43 0.21 9.32 -17.84
CA LYS A 43 -1.18 9.34 -18.31
C LYS A 43 -1.27 9.94 -19.71
N ALA A 44 -0.45 10.95 -20.00
CA ALA A 44 -0.35 11.53 -21.33
C ALA A 44 0.28 10.55 -22.34
N VAL A 45 1.23 9.72 -21.91
CA VAL A 45 1.93 8.78 -22.82
C VAL A 45 1.16 7.47 -23.02
N LEU A 46 0.67 6.85 -21.94
CA LEU A 46 -0.02 5.56 -22.01
C LEU A 46 -1.53 5.69 -22.30
N GLY A 47 -2.12 6.88 -22.13
CA GLY A 47 -3.54 7.13 -22.38
C GLY A 47 -4.44 6.24 -21.51
N GLU A 48 -5.28 5.44 -22.15
CA GLU A 48 -6.14 4.45 -21.47
C GLU A 48 -5.42 3.16 -21.07
N ARG A 49 -4.21 2.93 -21.59
CA ARG A 49 -3.40 1.77 -21.22
C ARG A 49 -2.89 1.97 -19.80
N GLY A 50 -3.32 1.11 -18.88
CA GLY A 50 -2.87 1.18 -17.49
C GLY A 50 -1.37 0.87 -17.37
N MET A 51 -0.68 1.55 -16.44
CA MET A 51 0.74 1.30 -16.13
C MET A 51 1.03 -0.19 -15.88
N LYS A 52 0.11 -0.89 -15.21
CA LYS A 52 0.24 -2.32 -14.95
C LYS A 52 0.26 -3.14 -16.24
N ALA A 53 -0.65 -2.86 -17.17
CA ALA A 53 -0.71 -3.54 -18.46
C ALA A 53 0.55 -3.23 -19.29
N PHE A 54 0.99 -1.96 -19.31
CA PHE A 54 2.21 -1.57 -20.00
C PHE A 54 3.45 -2.33 -19.49
N ILE A 55 3.64 -2.43 -18.18
CA ILE A 55 4.78 -3.18 -17.62
C ILE A 55 4.58 -4.68 -17.86
N GLN A 56 3.38 -5.23 -17.71
CA GLN A 56 3.13 -6.66 -18.00
C GLN A 56 3.40 -7.02 -19.47
N ASP A 57 3.15 -6.13 -20.41
CA ASP A 57 3.38 -6.42 -21.83
C ASP A 57 4.86 -6.27 -22.22
N ASN A 58 5.67 -5.58 -21.40
CA ASN A 58 7.05 -5.21 -21.74
C ASN A 58 8.10 -5.59 -20.67
N HIS A 59 7.71 -6.32 -19.62
CA HIS A 59 8.61 -6.73 -18.53
C HIS A 59 9.70 -7.71 -18.97
N GLU A 60 9.59 -8.35 -20.14
CA GLU A 60 10.68 -9.16 -20.70
C GLU A 60 11.75 -8.29 -21.38
N GLN A 61 11.37 -7.09 -21.84
CA GLN A 61 12.27 -6.14 -22.48
C GLN A 61 13.02 -5.25 -21.48
N ALA A 62 12.42 -5.02 -20.31
CA ALA A 62 13.07 -4.37 -19.18
C ALA A 62 13.57 -5.44 -18.20
N ASN A 63 14.76 -5.30 -17.59
CA ASN A 63 15.29 -6.31 -16.65
C ASN A 63 14.57 -6.27 -15.27
N ILE A 64 13.24 -6.29 -15.28
CA ILE A 64 12.37 -6.12 -14.11
C ILE A 64 11.38 -7.28 -13.98
N LYS A 65 11.05 -7.61 -12.73
CA LYS A 65 10.02 -8.58 -12.37
C LYS A 65 8.90 -7.88 -11.62
N ILE A 66 7.67 -8.27 -11.93
CA ILE A 66 6.49 -7.85 -11.18
C ILE A 66 6.24 -8.86 -10.09
N ILE A 67 6.10 -8.38 -8.86
CA ILE A 67 5.70 -9.19 -7.71
C ILE A 67 4.40 -8.65 -7.12
N GLN A 68 3.56 -9.53 -6.63
CA GLN A 68 2.27 -9.18 -6.05
C GLN A 68 2.21 -9.64 -4.60
N ASP A 69 1.72 -8.77 -3.72
CA ASP A 69 1.46 -9.11 -2.32
C ASP A 69 0.31 -10.14 -2.27
N PRO A 70 0.52 -11.32 -1.64
CA PRO A 70 -0.47 -12.40 -1.59
C PRO A 70 -1.69 -12.03 -0.75
N THR A 71 -1.55 -11.13 0.22
CA THR A 71 -2.64 -10.69 1.11
C THR A 71 -3.35 -9.48 0.53
N HIS A 72 -2.60 -8.55 -0.07
CA HIS A 72 -3.16 -7.33 -0.65
C HIS A 72 -2.92 -7.29 -2.16
N HIS A 73 -3.80 -7.91 -2.95
CA HIS A 73 -3.66 -7.98 -4.41
C HIS A 73 -3.45 -6.61 -5.12
N ALA A 74 -3.84 -5.50 -4.48
CA ALA A 74 -3.59 -4.14 -4.98
C ALA A 74 -2.14 -3.65 -4.76
N ARG A 75 -1.39 -4.21 -3.81
CA ARG A 75 0.05 -3.97 -3.62
C ARG A 75 0.83 -4.81 -4.61
N VAL A 76 1.11 -4.17 -5.75
CA VAL A 76 1.99 -4.71 -6.78
C VAL A 76 3.30 -3.95 -6.73
N GLY A 77 4.40 -4.69 -6.63
CA GLY A 77 5.76 -4.18 -6.62
C GLY A 77 6.51 -4.57 -7.89
N VAL A 78 7.53 -3.80 -8.22
CA VAL A 78 8.49 -4.06 -9.28
C VAL A 78 9.87 -4.19 -8.65
N ILE A 79 10.61 -5.22 -9.03
CA ILE A 79 11.97 -5.51 -8.54
C ILE A 79 12.89 -5.81 -9.73
N PRO A 80 14.23 -5.70 -9.59
CA PRO A 80 15.15 -6.17 -10.61
C PRO A 80 15.00 -7.68 -10.86
N VAL A 81 15.24 -8.15 -12.09
CA VAL A 81 15.20 -9.58 -12.45
C VAL A 81 16.12 -10.44 -11.58
N THR A 82 17.23 -9.88 -11.13
CA THR A 82 18.25 -10.55 -10.32
C THR A 82 17.85 -10.68 -8.84
N ALA A 83 16.81 -9.97 -8.40
CA ALA A 83 16.38 -9.94 -7.02
C ALA A 83 15.20 -10.89 -6.76
N GLU A 84 15.16 -11.41 -5.53
CA GLU A 84 13.99 -12.10 -5.00
C GLU A 84 13.45 -11.32 -3.81
N TYR A 85 12.14 -11.15 -3.77
CA TYR A 85 11.46 -10.49 -2.67
C TYR A 85 10.12 -11.16 -2.41
N THR A 86 9.87 -11.45 -1.14
CA THR A 86 8.57 -11.89 -0.66
C THR A 86 8.01 -10.78 0.21
N PHE A 87 6.80 -10.32 -0.12
CA PHE A 87 6.11 -9.41 0.79
C PHE A 87 5.99 -10.10 2.15
N PRO A 88 6.33 -9.43 3.25
CA PRO A 88 6.08 -10.00 4.56
C PRO A 88 4.59 -10.30 4.61
N THR A 89 4.25 -11.58 4.72
CA THR A 89 2.90 -12.01 5.01
C THR A 89 2.58 -11.40 6.36
N SER A 90 1.97 -10.22 6.33
CA SER A 90 1.24 -9.76 7.50
C SER A 90 0.16 -10.81 7.63
N GLU A 91 0.35 -11.74 8.58
CA GLU A 91 -0.79 -12.40 9.17
C GLU A 91 -1.81 -11.29 9.37
N ALA A 92 -2.99 -11.47 8.74
CA ALA A 92 -4.10 -10.54 8.87
C ALA A 92 -4.13 -10.17 10.35
N SER A 93 -3.94 -8.88 10.67
CA SER A 93 -3.90 -8.40 12.06
C SER A 93 -5.01 -9.12 12.79
N THR A 94 -4.66 -10.16 13.56
CA THR A 94 -5.59 -10.79 14.48
C THR A 94 -6.02 -9.62 15.31
N ALA A 95 -7.31 -9.27 15.25
CA ALA A 95 -7.87 -8.16 16.00
C ALA A 95 -7.24 -8.25 17.38
N ALA A 96 -6.33 -7.31 17.70
CA ALA A 96 -5.53 -7.43 18.90
C ALA A 96 -6.54 -7.55 20.04
N ASP A 97 -6.47 -8.65 20.80
CA ASP A 97 -7.39 -8.86 21.90
C ASP A 97 -7.38 -7.58 22.74
N LEU A 98 -8.53 -6.91 22.81
CA LEU A 98 -8.65 -5.65 23.53
C LEU A 98 -8.23 -5.92 24.97
N SER A 99 -7.10 -5.33 25.37
CA SER A 99 -6.63 -5.52 26.73
C SER A 99 -7.56 -4.80 27.68
N ALA A 100 -7.62 -5.26 28.94
CA ALA A 100 -8.37 -4.55 29.98
C ALA A 100 -7.91 -3.09 30.15
N ASN A 101 -6.68 -2.75 29.74
CA ASN A 101 -6.15 -1.39 29.77
C ASN A 101 -6.73 -0.53 28.64
N ASP A 102 -6.96 -1.10 27.45
CA ASP A 102 -7.54 -0.40 26.30
C ASP A 102 -9.01 -0.03 26.56
N VAL A 103 -9.77 -0.94 27.15
CA VAL A 103 -11.16 -0.69 27.57
C VAL A 103 -11.22 0.42 28.63
N LYS A 104 -10.28 0.42 29.59
CA LYS A 104 -10.18 1.48 30.60
C LYS A 104 -9.79 2.83 30.00
N ALA A 105 -8.86 2.84 29.04
CA ALA A 105 -8.46 4.05 28.33
C ALA A 105 -9.63 4.63 27.55
N PHE A 106 -10.38 3.79 26.82
CA PHE A 106 -11.59 4.19 26.12
C PHE A 106 -12.65 4.78 27.05
N GLY A 107 -12.88 4.16 28.22
CA GLY A 107 -13.78 4.69 29.25
C GLY A 107 -13.36 6.06 29.81
N LYS A 108 -12.04 6.33 29.91
CA LYS A 108 -11.54 7.66 30.30
C LYS A 108 -11.85 8.71 29.22
N VAL A 109 -11.70 8.36 27.95
CA VAL A 109 -12.01 9.26 26.83
C VAL A 109 -13.50 9.61 26.83
N LEU A 110 -14.39 8.62 26.97
CA LEU A 110 -15.83 8.88 27.07
C LEU A 110 -16.19 9.80 28.23
N ARG A 111 -15.52 9.66 29.38
CA ARG A 111 -15.73 10.54 30.54
C ARG A 111 -15.19 11.96 30.36
N SER A 112 -14.18 12.14 29.51
CA SER A 112 -13.67 13.48 29.17
C SER A 112 -14.54 14.23 28.16
N MET A 113 -15.48 13.55 27.50
CA MET A 113 -16.41 14.17 26.56
C MET A 113 -17.50 14.95 27.28
N THR A 114 -17.89 16.08 26.70
CA THR A 114 -19.01 16.90 27.18
C THR A 114 -20.36 16.22 26.90
N LEU A 115 -21.41 16.65 27.61
CA LEU A 115 -22.78 16.13 27.43
C LEU A 115 -23.32 16.32 26.00
N ALA A 116 -22.87 17.35 25.29
CA ALA A 116 -23.24 17.58 23.90
C ALA A 116 -22.61 16.53 22.98
N GLU A 117 -21.33 16.23 23.17
CA GLU A 117 -20.60 15.25 22.37
C GLU A 117 -21.12 13.84 22.64
N GLN A 118 -21.34 13.46 23.90
CA GLN A 118 -21.87 12.14 24.25
C GLN A 118 -23.22 11.83 23.59
N ARG A 119 -24.07 12.84 23.36
CA ARG A 119 -25.36 12.69 22.68
C ARG A 119 -25.26 12.47 21.18
N THR A 120 -24.14 12.84 20.58
CA THR A 120 -23.88 12.63 19.14
C THR A 120 -23.27 11.26 18.84
N VAL A 121 -22.70 10.61 19.85
CA VAL A 121 -22.05 9.32 19.64
C VAL A 121 -23.08 8.20 19.75
N VAL A 122 -23.27 7.48 18.64
CA VAL A 122 -24.13 6.29 18.57
C VAL A 122 -23.24 5.06 18.43
N PHE A 123 -23.26 4.19 19.44
CA PHE A 123 -22.55 2.93 19.40
C PHE A 123 -23.50 1.77 19.09
N PRO A 124 -23.18 0.92 18.09
CA PRO A 124 -23.91 -0.33 17.89
C PRO A 124 -23.87 -1.22 19.14
N ALA A 125 -24.97 -1.89 19.46
CA ALA A 125 -25.03 -2.78 20.63
C ALA A 125 -23.96 -3.88 20.59
N THR A 126 -23.63 -4.37 19.40
CA THR A 126 -22.58 -5.37 19.15
C THR A 126 -21.18 -4.87 19.50
N PHE A 127 -20.92 -3.56 19.36
CA PHE A 127 -19.66 -2.94 19.75
C PHE A 127 -19.53 -2.86 21.27
N VAL A 128 -20.63 -2.52 21.95
CA VAL A 128 -20.66 -2.45 23.43
C VAL A 128 -20.51 -3.84 24.06
N ALA A 129 -21.18 -4.86 23.50
CA ALA A 129 -21.04 -6.25 23.96
C ALA A 129 -19.60 -6.76 23.87
N ARG A 130 -18.88 -6.42 22.79
CA ARG A 130 -17.45 -6.74 22.63
C ARG A 130 -16.56 -6.01 23.64
N LEU A 131 -16.87 -4.75 23.96
CA LEU A 131 -16.12 -3.98 24.98
C LEU A 131 -16.33 -4.51 26.40
N LEU A 132 -17.51 -5.04 26.71
CA LEU A 132 -17.85 -5.58 28.03
C LEU A 132 -17.44 -7.04 28.21
N GLY A 133 -16.86 -7.67 27.18
CA GLY A 133 -16.28 -8.99 27.27
C GLY A 133 -17.30 -10.10 27.53
N GLU A 134 -18.45 -10.08 26.83
CA GLU A 134 -19.20 -11.33 26.69
C GLU A 134 -18.30 -12.35 25.98
N LYS A 135 -17.95 -13.40 26.74
CA LYS A 135 -17.29 -14.62 26.23
C LYS A 135 -18.17 -15.33 25.22
#